data_AF-A0A3D5SHY8-F1
#
_entry.id   AF-A0A3D5SHY8-F1
#
_cell.length_a   1.000
_cell.length_b   1.000
_cell.length_c   1.000
_cell.angle_alpha   90.00
_cell.angle_beta   90.00
_cell.angle_gamma   90.00
#
_symmetry.space_group_name_H-M   'P 1'
#
loop_
_entity.id
_entity.type
_entity.pdbx_description
1 polymer ?
#
loop_
_entity_poly.entity_id
_entity_poly.type
_entity_poly.pdbx_seq_one_letter_code
_entity_poly.pdbx_strand_id
1 'polypeptide(L)' 'FKPYPGFIPGPYKEYSEPWFGDHKVLRGGCWVTRSRVIHNTYRNFYTPDRRDVWAGFRTCAL' A
#
# COMPACT_ATOMS: atom_id res chain seq x y z
N PHE A 1 -2.05 7.24 2.86
CA PHE A 1 -1.59 6.08 3.63
C PHE A 1 -1.46 6.58 5.04
N LYS A 2 -1.99 5.86 6.03
CA LYS A 2 -2.03 6.30 7.43
C LYS A 2 -1.78 5.11 8.34
N PRO A 3 -1.18 5.31 9.52
CA PRO A 3 -1.03 4.24 10.49
C PRO A 3 -2.42 3.76 10.93
N TYR A 4 -2.52 2.46 11.24
CA TYR A 4 -3.64 1.97 12.02
C TYR A 4 -3.45 2.40 13.49
N PRO A 5 -4.53 2.48 14.29
CA PRO A 5 -4.40 2.72 15.73
C PRO A 5 -3.44 1.71 16.37
N GLY A 6 -2.49 2.20 17.16
CA GLY A 6 -1.47 1.34 17.81
C GLY A 6 -0.36 0.85 16.87
N PHE A 7 -0.15 1.47 15.70
CA PHE A 7 0.98 1.14 14.83
C PHE A 7 2.31 1.27 15.57
N ILE A 8 3.14 0.22 15.48
CA ILE A 8 4.52 0.18 15.96
C ILE A 8 5.39 -0.21 14.75
N PRO A 9 6.45 0.54 14.44
CA PRO A 9 7.32 0.21 13.30
C PRO A 9 8.02 -1.14 13.53
N GLY A 10 8.16 -1.90 12.44
CA GLY A 10 8.95 -3.12 12.43
C GLY A 10 10.47 -2.84 12.51
N PRO A 11 11.31 -3.88 12.36
CA PRO A 11 12.76 -3.71 12.41
C PRO A 11 13.29 -2.76 11.33
N TYR A 12 12.65 -2.71 10.16
CA TYR A 12 12.89 -1.68 9.15
C TYR A 12 11.94 -0.50 9.40
N LYS A 13 12.39 0.46 10.19
CA LYS A 13 11.55 1.55 10.72
C LYS A 13 11.04 2.48 9.62
N GLU A 14 11.88 2.74 8.62
CA GLU A 14 11.60 3.67 7.52
C GLU A 14 10.72 3.07 6.43
N TYR A 15 10.32 1.80 6.55
CA TYR A 15 9.53 1.12 5.53
C TYR A 15 8.14 1.73 5.32
N SER A 16 7.51 2.27 6.37
CA SER A 16 6.13 2.78 6.30
C SER A 16 5.98 4.19 6.82
N GLU A 17 6.63 4.51 7.94
CA GLU A 17 6.41 5.76 8.67
C GLU A 17 6.64 7.04 7.84
N PRO A 18 7.71 7.14 7.02
CA PRO A 18 7.95 8.34 6.20
C PRO A 18 6.89 8.59 5.12
N TRP A 19 6.13 7.57 4.74
CA TRP A 19 5.19 7.62 3.60
C TRP A 19 3.75 7.87 4.02
N PHE A 20 3.51 8.14 5.31
CA PHE A 20 2.18 8.50 5.81
C PHE A 20 1.77 9.92 5.39
N GLY A 21 0.49 10.09 5.05
CA GLY A 21 -0.12 11.36 4.67
C GLY A 21 -0.32 11.52 3.17
N ASP A 22 0.77 11.66 2.43
CA ASP A 22 0.83 12.02 1.01
C ASP A 22 0.57 10.85 0.03
N HIS A 23 0.89 9.61 0.42
CA HIS A 23 0.68 8.44 -0.44
C HIS A 23 -0.78 7.95 -0.44
N LYS A 24 -1.23 7.23 -1.47
CA LYS A 24 -2.52 6.50 -1.52
C LYS A 24 -2.27 4.99 -1.45
N VAL A 25 -3.26 4.25 -0.95
CA VAL A 25 -3.13 2.79 -0.73
C VAL A 25 -3.67 2.02 -1.92
N LEU A 26 -2.91 1.04 -2.40
CA LEU A 26 -3.35 0.02 -3.36
C LEU A 26 -3.42 -1.35 -2.66
N ARG A 27 -4.32 -2.22 -3.16
CA ARG A 27 -4.66 -3.53 -2.56
C ARG A 27 -4.71 -4.64 -3.60
N GLY A 28 -4.57 -5.88 -3.14
CA GLY A 28 -4.77 -7.09 -3.96
C GLY A 28 -3.56 -7.55 -4.77
N GLY A 29 -2.53 -6.73 -4.91
CA GLY A 29 -1.39 -7.04 -5.77
C GLY A 29 -1.74 -6.99 -7.26
N CYS A 30 -0.79 -7.39 -8.10
CA CYS A 30 -0.94 -7.50 -9.55
C CYS A 30 -0.22 -8.76 -10.07
N TRP A 31 -0.29 -9.03 -11.37
CA TRP A 31 0.26 -10.26 -11.97
C TRP A 31 1.78 -10.44 -11.78
N VAL A 32 2.53 -9.35 -11.55
CA VAL A 32 3.97 -9.43 -11.21
C VAL A 32 4.25 -9.63 -9.71
N THR A 33 3.24 -9.55 -8.85
CA THR A 33 3.40 -9.70 -7.40
C THR A 33 3.57 -11.17 -7.03
N ARG A 34 4.64 -11.51 -6.28
CA ARG A 34 4.85 -12.89 -5.80
C ARG A 34 3.82 -13.27 -4.74
N SER A 35 3.25 -14.48 -4.86
CA SER A 35 2.22 -15.00 -3.95
C SER A 35 2.65 -15.03 -2.47
N ARG A 36 3.93 -15.30 -2.19
CA ARG A 36 4.47 -15.32 -0.82
C ARG A 36 4.49 -13.97 -0.10
N VAL A 37 4.38 -12.87 -0.85
CA VAL A 37 4.42 -11.50 -0.29
C VAL A 37 3.00 -10.97 -0.08
N ILE A 38 2.06 -11.36 -0.94
CA ILE A 38 0.70 -10.80 -0.92
C ILE A 38 -0.17 -11.52 0.11
N HIS A 39 -0.91 -10.74 0.89
CA HIS A 39 -1.92 -11.22 1.83
C HIS A 39 -3.03 -10.17 1.97
N ASN A 40 -4.19 -10.56 2.50
CA ASN A 40 -5.38 -9.69 2.57
C ASN A 40 -5.15 -8.37 3.31
N THR A 41 -4.14 -8.30 4.17
CA THR A 41 -3.78 -7.10 4.94
C THR A 41 -2.65 -6.26 4.31
N TYR A 42 -1.98 -6.73 3.25
CA TYR A 42 -0.83 -6.06 2.61
C TYR A 42 -1.20 -4.73 1.93
N ARG A 43 -0.53 -3.63 2.32
CA ARG A 43 -0.81 -2.26 1.85
C ARG A 43 0.34 -1.76 0.98
N ASN A 44 0.14 -1.71 -0.33
CA ASN A 44 1.07 -1.00 -1.20
C ASN A 44 0.75 0.50 -1.21
N PHE A 45 1.72 1.37 -1.45
CA PHE A 45 1.54 2.82 -1.35
C PHE A 45 2.41 3.60 -2.36
N TYR A 46 1.83 4.61 -3.01
CA TYR A 46 2.51 5.53 -3.94
C TYR A 46 1.89 6.92 -3.85
N THR A 47 2.60 7.97 -4.29
CA THR A 47 1.99 9.28 -4.50
C THR A 47 0.94 9.20 -5.63
N PRO A 48 -0.15 10.01 -5.59
CA PRO A 48 -1.28 9.87 -6.50
C PRO A 48 -0.95 10.09 -7.99
N ASP A 49 0.13 10.81 -8.27
CA ASP A 49 0.59 11.20 -9.61
C ASP A 49 1.34 10.09 -10.36
N ARG A 50 1.79 9.04 -9.65
CA ARG A 50 2.59 7.95 -10.22
C ARG A 50 1.78 7.13 -11.22
N ARG A 51 2.36 6.91 -12.41
CA ARG A 51 1.75 6.17 -13.54
C ARG A 51 2.63 5.03 -14.08
N ASP A 52 3.79 4.84 -13.48
CA ASP A 52 4.80 3.81 -13.78
C ASP A 52 4.59 2.51 -12.97
N VAL A 53 3.55 2.46 -12.14
CA VAL A 53 3.22 1.31 -11.30
C VAL A 53 2.09 0.48 -11.92
N TRP A 54 2.10 -0.83 -11.67
CA TRP A 54 1.02 -1.75 -12.09
C TRP A 54 -0.23 -1.56 -11.20
N ALA A 55 -1.00 -0.51 -11.48
CA ALA A 55 -2.23 -0.16 -10.77
C ALA A 55 -3.46 -0.23 -11.69
N GLY A 56 -4.60 -0.56 -11.11
CA GLY A 56 -5.91 -0.57 -11.77
C GLY A 56 -6.98 0.03 -10.86
N PHE A 57 -8.23 0.00 -11.30
CA PHE A 57 -9.36 0.56 -10.56
C PHE A 57 -10.48 -0.46 -10.38
N ARG A 58 -11.04 -0.49 -9.18
CA ARG A 58 -12.23 -1.28 -8.83
C ARG A 58 -13.23 -0.33 -8.17
N THR A 59 -14.46 -0.28 -8.70
CA THR A 59 -15.55 0.53 -8.14
C THR A 59 -16.17 -0.13 -6.92
N CYS A 60 -16.82 0.69 -6.09
CA CYS A 60 -17.74 0.26 -5.04
C CYS A 60 -18.93 1.22 -5.01
N ALA A 61 -20.11 0.73 -4.65
CA ALA A 61 -21.21 1.61 -4.28
C ALA A 61 -20.95 2.22 -2.90
N LEU A 62 -21.56 3.39 -2.64
CA LEU A 62 -21.55 4.07 -1.34
C LEU A 62 -22.73 3.62 -0.50
#